data_AF-A0AAD9P459-F1
#
_entry.id   AF-A0AAD9P459-F1
#
_cell.length_a   1.000
_cell.length_b   1.000
_cell.length_c   1.000
_cell.angle_alpha   90.00
_cell.angle_beta   90.00
_cell.angle_gamma   90.00
#
_symmetry.space_group_name_H-M   'P 1'
#
loop_
_entity.id
_entity.type
_entity.pdbx_description
1 polymer ?
#
loop_
_entity_poly.entity_id
_entity_poly.type
_entity_poly.pdbx_seq_one_letter_code
_entity_poly.pdbx_strand_id
1 'polypeptide(L)'
;MIYVTDIDECASRPCLNGGQCQDGLNEYQCNCATGFTGTRCDTGPLCRTSPCKNGGTCTETGKKRTCKCVGSFTGNSCQKSFLDTLPDSERARLTVSVKLLDKAFSYDLTDKSSEKYKELKTTVVEALKRVLDVTLGPGKYEVDGVTFSSGSIVVKYEIVVPKNESTAMQSNIVAAIKKHSGPFAGSTLDGNYVSIASKLFI
;
A
#
# COMPACT_ATOMS: atom_id res chain seq x y z
N MET A 1 -4.67 -28.46 -58.77
CA MET A 1 -5.41 -27.73 -57.72
C MET A 1 -4.77 -28.07 -56.39
N ILE A 2 -4.24 -27.09 -55.67
CA ILE A 2 -3.77 -27.28 -54.30
C ILE A 2 -4.97 -26.92 -53.43
N TYR A 3 -5.51 -27.90 -52.69
CA TYR A 3 -6.46 -27.63 -51.62
C TYR A 3 -5.66 -27.17 -50.42
N VAL A 4 -5.71 -25.88 -50.10
CA VAL A 4 -5.22 -25.38 -48.81
C VAL A 4 -6.28 -25.77 -47.79
N THR A 5 -5.93 -26.67 -46.87
CA THR A 5 -6.77 -26.93 -45.70
C THR A 5 -6.70 -25.70 -44.82
N ASP A 6 -7.82 -25.00 -44.69
CA ASP A 6 -7.95 -23.85 -43.80
C ASP A 6 -7.94 -24.35 -42.34
N ILE A 7 -7.03 -23.80 -41.52
CA ILE A 7 -6.88 -24.16 -40.12
C ILE A 7 -7.53 -23.04 -39.30
N ASP A 8 -8.44 -23.37 -38.38
CA ASP A 8 -9.01 -22.37 -37.47
C ASP A 8 -7.93 -21.87 -36.49
N GLU A 9 -7.29 -20.74 -36.81
CA GLU A 9 -6.28 -20.13 -35.94
C GLU A 9 -6.91 -19.51 -34.68
N CYS A 10 -8.21 -19.22 -34.72
CA CYS A 10 -8.98 -18.70 -33.60
C CYS A 10 -9.31 -19.75 -32.53
N ALA A 11 -9.20 -21.04 -32.82
CA ALA A 11 -9.44 -22.14 -31.88
C ALA A 11 -8.61 -22.03 -30.59
N SER A 12 -7.40 -21.46 -30.68
CA SER A 12 -6.50 -21.23 -29.54
C SER A 12 -6.86 -20.01 -28.68
N ARG A 13 -7.88 -19.24 -29.07
CA ARG A 13 -8.29 -17.96 -28.46
C ARG A 13 -7.12 -16.98 -28.33
N PRO A 14 -6.45 -16.61 -29.44
CA PRO A 14 -5.22 -15.84 -29.40
C PRO A 14 -5.42 -14.38 -28.96
N CYS A 15 -6.61 -13.80 -29.18
CA CYS A 15 -6.95 -12.43 -28.83
C CYS A 15 -7.21 -12.25 -27.32
N LEU A 16 -6.52 -11.30 -26.71
CA LEU A 16 -6.59 -10.99 -25.29
C LEU A 16 -7.55 -9.83 -25.00
N ASN A 17 -7.80 -9.58 -23.71
CA ASN A 17 -8.51 -8.39 -23.22
C ASN A 17 -9.87 -8.11 -23.88
N GLY A 18 -10.60 -9.16 -24.26
CA GLY A 18 -11.92 -9.04 -24.88
C GLY A 18 -11.88 -8.73 -26.38
N GLY A 19 -10.72 -8.86 -27.05
CA GLY A 19 -10.64 -8.80 -28.51
C GLY A 19 -11.39 -9.95 -29.18
N GLN A 20 -12.07 -9.66 -30.29
CA GLN A 20 -12.75 -10.66 -31.12
C GLN A 20 -11.76 -11.22 -32.15
N CYS A 21 -11.66 -12.55 -32.21
CA CYS A 21 -10.83 -13.23 -33.20
C CYS A 21 -11.61 -13.42 -34.51
N GLN A 22 -10.96 -13.10 -35.61
CA GLN A 22 -11.43 -13.36 -36.96
C GLN A 22 -10.42 -14.28 -37.66
N ASP A 23 -10.91 -15.43 -38.09
CA ASP A 23 -10.15 -16.46 -38.80
C ASP A 23 -9.88 -16.04 -40.25
N GLY A 24 -8.76 -16.49 -40.81
CA GLY A 24 -8.27 -16.13 -42.13
C GLY A 24 -7.36 -17.21 -42.70
N LEU A 25 -6.89 -17.05 -43.95
CA LEU A 25 -6.10 -18.10 -44.61
C LEU A 25 -4.66 -18.15 -44.08
N ASN A 26 -4.37 -19.07 -43.16
CA ASN A 26 -3.09 -19.19 -42.43
C ASN A 26 -2.76 -17.97 -41.55
N GLU A 27 -3.77 -17.21 -41.14
CA GLU A 27 -3.61 -16.04 -40.29
C GLU A 27 -4.89 -15.76 -39.50
N TYR A 28 -4.74 -15.12 -38.34
CA TYR A 28 -5.88 -14.57 -37.60
C TYR A 28 -5.73 -13.05 -37.46
N GLN A 29 -6.86 -12.37 -37.35
CA GLN A 29 -6.92 -10.96 -37.00
C GLN A 29 -7.69 -10.76 -35.70
N CYS A 30 -7.16 -9.94 -34.80
CA CYS A 30 -7.86 -9.55 -33.59
C CYS A 30 -8.47 -8.16 -33.73
N ASN A 31 -9.80 -8.09 -33.63
CA ASN A 31 -10.55 -6.84 -33.48
C ASN A 31 -10.57 -6.45 -32.00
N CYS A 32 -9.70 -5.50 -31.63
CA CYS A 32 -9.51 -5.12 -30.23
C CYS A 32 -10.66 -4.30 -29.65
N ALA A 33 -10.99 -4.58 -28.39
CA ALA A 33 -11.89 -3.75 -27.61
C ALA A 33 -11.32 -2.33 -27.41
N THR A 34 -12.20 -1.34 -27.17
CA THR A 34 -11.81 0.06 -27.00
C THR A 34 -10.70 0.22 -25.95
N GLY A 35 -9.62 0.91 -26.33
CA GLY A 35 -8.45 1.15 -25.48
C GLY A 35 -7.37 0.05 -25.54
N PHE A 36 -7.60 -1.05 -26.27
CA PHE A 36 -6.61 -2.09 -26.53
C PHE A 36 -6.08 -2.05 -27.95
N THR A 37 -4.80 -2.42 -28.10
CA THR A 37 -4.06 -2.44 -29.36
C THR A 37 -3.07 -3.61 -29.37
N GLY A 38 -2.40 -3.82 -30.51
CA GLY A 38 -1.48 -4.94 -30.73
C GLY A 38 -2.15 -6.10 -31.47
N THR A 39 -1.36 -6.95 -32.12
CA THR A 39 -1.85 -8.08 -32.92
C THR A 39 -2.74 -9.03 -32.12
N ARG A 40 -2.48 -9.13 -30.81
CA ARG A 40 -3.27 -9.96 -29.87
C ARG A 40 -4.10 -9.13 -28.90
N CYS A 41 -4.26 -7.83 -29.11
CA CYS A 41 -4.93 -6.92 -28.17
C CYS A 41 -4.31 -6.95 -26.76
N ASP A 42 -3.00 -7.16 -26.68
CA ASP A 42 -2.21 -7.32 -25.47
C ASP A 42 -1.77 -5.98 -24.86
N THR A 43 -1.75 -4.90 -25.66
CA THR A 43 -1.42 -3.55 -25.20
C THR A 43 -2.69 -2.81 -24.79
N GLY A 44 -2.85 -2.50 -23.51
CA GLY A 44 -4.01 -1.77 -22.97
C GLY A 44 -3.70 -0.37 -22.45
N PRO A 45 -4.70 0.30 -21.82
CA PRO A 45 -4.50 1.58 -21.18
C PRO A 45 -3.43 1.51 -20.09
N LEU A 46 -2.50 2.46 -20.08
CA LEU A 46 -1.33 2.44 -19.20
C LEU A 46 -1.68 2.53 -17.71
N CYS A 47 -2.82 3.10 -17.35
CA CYS A 47 -3.35 3.26 -16.00
C CYS A 47 -4.14 2.05 -15.50
N ARG A 48 -4.50 1.11 -16.38
CA ARG A 48 -5.29 -0.08 -16.01
C ARG A 48 -4.61 -0.95 -14.94
N THR A 49 -3.28 -0.96 -14.90
CA THR A 49 -2.50 -1.75 -13.95
C THR A 49 -2.24 -1.03 -12.61
N SER A 50 -2.94 0.08 -12.34
CA SER A 50 -2.72 0.93 -11.17
C SER A 50 -1.23 1.21 -10.89
N PRO A 51 -0.48 1.75 -11.88
CA PRO A 51 0.96 1.91 -11.77
C PRO A 51 1.42 3.01 -10.81
N CYS A 52 0.53 3.93 -10.42
CA CYS A 52 0.81 4.89 -9.35
C CYS A 52 0.65 4.21 -7.99
N LYS A 53 1.72 4.19 -7.21
CA LYS A 53 1.75 3.72 -5.83
C LYS A 53 1.25 4.81 -4.88
N ASN A 54 1.02 4.43 -3.63
CA ASN A 54 0.74 5.34 -2.52
C ASN A 54 -0.41 6.33 -2.79
N GLY A 55 -1.49 5.84 -3.42
CA GLY A 55 -2.69 6.63 -3.71
C GLY A 55 -2.53 7.68 -4.82
N GLY A 56 -1.43 7.66 -5.58
CA GLY A 56 -1.23 8.58 -6.69
C GLY A 56 -2.30 8.45 -7.78
N THR A 57 -2.71 9.58 -8.34
CA THR A 57 -3.67 9.60 -9.45
C THR A 57 -2.95 9.36 -10.78
N CYS A 58 -3.45 8.41 -11.55
CA CYS A 58 -2.91 8.06 -12.85
C CYS A 58 -3.66 8.80 -13.96
N THR A 59 -2.93 9.47 -14.85
CA THR A 59 -3.50 10.07 -16.07
C THR A 59 -2.75 9.60 -17.32
N GLU A 60 -3.49 9.42 -18.40
CA GLU A 60 -2.95 9.06 -19.72
C GLU A 60 -3.13 10.22 -20.69
N THR A 61 -2.12 10.44 -21.52
CA THR A 61 -2.16 11.42 -22.61
C THR A 61 -1.40 10.85 -23.80
N GLY A 62 -2.12 10.45 -24.84
CA GLY A 62 -1.55 9.70 -25.95
C GLY A 62 -0.91 8.39 -25.49
N LYS A 63 0.37 8.16 -25.85
CA LYS A 63 1.15 6.98 -25.42
C LYS A 63 1.95 7.20 -24.12
N LYS A 64 1.67 8.27 -23.38
CA LYS A 64 2.38 8.61 -22.15
C LYS A 64 1.45 8.52 -20.96
N ARG A 65 1.99 8.02 -19.85
CA ARG A 65 1.34 8.00 -18.55
C ARG A 65 2.05 8.95 -17.59
N THR A 66 1.28 9.62 -16.73
CA THR A 66 1.80 10.46 -15.66
C THR A 66 1.16 10.06 -14.33
N CYS A 67 1.95 10.06 -13.24
CA CYS A 67 1.40 10.03 -11.89
C CYS A 67 1.39 11.42 -11.28
N LYS A 68 0.25 11.81 -10.71
CA LYS A 68 0.17 12.89 -9.74
C LYS A 68 0.23 12.28 -8.33
N CYS A 69 1.31 12.55 -7.61
CA CYS A 69 1.52 11.99 -6.28
C CYS A 69 0.71 12.74 -5.20
N VAL A 70 0.34 12.01 -4.15
CA VAL A 70 -0.34 12.56 -2.97
C VAL A 70 0.69 12.93 -1.92
N GLY A 71 0.47 14.04 -1.21
CA GLY A 71 1.34 14.48 -0.11
C GLY A 71 2.80 14.63 -0.52
N SER A 72 3.69 13.99 0.24
CA SER A 72 5.15 14.08 0.05
C SER A 72 5.75 12.89 -0.71
N PHE A 73 4.92 12.06 -1.36
CA PHE A 73 5.42 10.99 -2.23
C PHE A 73 5.98 11.54 -3.56
N THR A 74 7.02 10.90 -4.07
CA THR A 74 7.74 11.32 -5.29
C THR A 74 8.12 10.12 -6.19
N GLY A 75 8.67 10.42 -7.36
CA GLY A 75 9.06 9.44 -8.38
C GLY A 75 7.99 9.21 -9.45
N ASN A 76 8.38 8.58 -10.57
CA ASN A 76 7.50 8.39 -11.73
C ASN A 76 6.26 7.53 -11.44
N SER A 77 6.30 6.71 -10.39
CA SER A 77 5.19 5.92 -9.90
C SER A 77 4.77 6.29 -8.48
N CYS A 78 5.19 7.44 -7.94
CA CYS A 78 4.94 7.85 -6.54
C CYS A 78 5.43 6.83 -5.50
N GLN A 79 6.43 6.04 -5.87
CA GLN A 79 6.95 4.94 -5.08
C GLN A 79 7.86 5.40 -3.94
N LYS A 80 8.40 6.61 -4.03
CA LYS A 80 9.35 7.14 -3.05
C LYS A 80 8.67 8.01 -2.01
N SER A 81 8.98 7.81 -0.73
CA SER A 81 8.59 8.71 0.36
C SER A 81 9.58 9.89 0.47
N PHE A 82 9.25 10.91 1.27
CA PHE A 82 10.21 11.97 1.61
C PHE A 82 11.46 11.40 2.31
N LEU A 83 11.27 10.39 3.15
CA LEU A 83 12.34 9.74 3.90
C LEU A 83 13.37 9.05 3.00
N ASP A 84 12.97 8.59 1.80
CA ASP A 84 13.89 7.95 0.85
C ASP A 84 14.98 8.90 0.34
N THR A 85 14.77 10.21 0.51
CA THR A 85 15.75 11.24 0.18
C THR A 85 16.66 11.62 1.35
N LEU A 86 16.34 11.17 2.57
CA LEU A 86 17.13 11.45 3.77
C LEU A 86 18.12 10.31 4.06
N PRO A 87 19.40 10.60 4.35
CA PRO A 87 20.34 9.59 4.82
C PRO A 87 19.94 9.07 6.20
N ASP A 88 20.32 7.83 6.53
CA ASP A 88 19.94 7.21 7.81
C ASP A 88 20.40 8.00 9.05
N SER A 89 21.49 8.77 8.95
CA SER A 89 21.97 9.67 10.01
C SER A 89 21.01 10.82 10.34
N GLU A 90 20.14 11.17 9.40
CA GLU A 90 19.13 12.22 9.51
C GLU A 90 17.72 11.66 9.77
N ARG A 91 17.59 10.35 9.95
CA ARG A 91 16.34 9.69 10.32
C ARG A 91 16.30 9.47 11.83
N ALA A 92 15.18 9.80 12.45
CA ALA A 92 14.88 9.43 13.83
C ALA A 92 13.83 8.32 13.85
N ARG A 93 14.03 7.33 14.73
CA ARG A 93 13.05 6.26 14.97
C ARG A 93 12.29 6.55 16.26
N LEU A 94 10.97 6.66 16.14
CA LEU A 94 10.05 6.80 17.26
C LEU A 94 9.33 5.46 17.47
N THR A 95 9.27 4.97 18.70
CA THR A 95 8.56 3.72 19.00
C THR A 95 7.21 4.03 19.63
N VAL A 96 6.14 3.57 19.00
CA VAL A 96 4.78 3.69 19.51
C VAL A 96 4.26 2.31 19.90
N SER A 97 3.82 2.15 21.14
CA SER A 97 3.20 0.92 21.63
C SER A 97 1.71 1.15 21.88
N VAL A 98 0.85 0.37 21.25
CA VAL A 98 -0.62 0.43 21.39
C VAL A 98 -1.12 -0.91 21.91
N LYS A 99 -1.76 -0.94 23.08
CA LYS A 99 -2.40 -2.15 23.61
C LYS A 99 -3.84 -2.26 23.10
N LEU A 100 -4.18 -3.30 22.34
CA LEU A 100 -5.55 -3.59 21.90
C LEU A 100 -6.31 -4.32 23.02
N LEU A 101 -7.36 -3.70 23.53
CA LEU A 101 -8.10 -4.18 24.70
C LEU A 101 -9.18 -5.23 24.37
N ASP A 102 -9.69 -5.28 23.14
CA ASP A 102 -10.82 -6.15 22.74
C ASP A 102 -10.42 -7.44 22.02
N LYS A 103 -9.12 -7.70 21.84
CA LYS A 103 -8.64 -8.87 21.10
C LYS A 103 -7.91 -9.81 22.06
N ALA A 104 -8.43 -11.03 22.18
CA ALA A 104 -7.76 -12.10 22.90
C ALA A 104 -6.50 -12.54 22.14
N PHE A 105 -5.41 -12.75 22.87
CA PHE A 105 -4.17 -13.30 22.33
C PHE A 105 -4.41 -14.74 21.83
N SER A 106 -3.87 -15.07 20.66
CA SER A 106 -4.00 -16.38 19.99
C SER A 106 -2.61 -16.88 19.62
N TYR A 107 -2.34 -18.18 19.68
CA TYR A 107 -1.03 -18.74 19.32
C TYR A 107 -0.65 -18.41 17.86
N ASP A 108 -1.62 -18.36 16.94
CA ASP A 108 -1.39 -17.94 15.54
C ASP A 108 -0.77 -16.55 15.43
N LEU A 109 -0.99 -15.66 16.41
CA LEU A 109 -0.39 -14.31 16.43
C LEU A 109 1.09 -14.31 16.85
N THR A 110 1.62 -15.45 17.26
CA THR A 110 3.06 -15.65 17.47
C THR A 110 3.77 -16.11 16.20
N ASP A 111 3.04 -16.75 15.29
CA ASP A 111 3.54 -17.16 13.98
C ASP A 111 3.35 -16.03 12.96
N LYS A 112 4.45 -15.37 12.58
CA LYS A 112 4.45 -14.28 11.60
C LYS A 112 3.98 -14.71 10.20
N SER A 113 3.99 -16.01 9.91
CA SER A 113 3.57 -16.57 8.64
C SER A 113 2.08 -16.90 8.59
N SER A 114 1.39 -16.92 9.73
CA SER A 114 -0.03 -17.23 9.80
C SER A 114 -0.88 -16.15 9.12
N GLU A 115 -1.98 -16.56 8.48
CA GLU A 115 -2.92 -15.63 7.86
C GLU A 115 -3.52 -14.67 8.89
N LYS A 116 -3.79 -15.15 10.10
CA LYS A 116 -4.33 -14.34 11.20
C LYS A 116 -3.36 -13.23 11.63
N TYR A 117 -2.05 -13.52 11.66
CA TYR A 117 -1.02 -12.52 11.91
C TYR A 117 -0.98 -11.48 10.80
N LYS A 118 -0.98 -11.92 9.53
CA LYS A 118 -0.91 -11.04 8.36
C LYS A 118 -2.13 -10.12 8.28
N GLU A 119 -3.32 -10.67 8.48
CA GLU A 119 -4.58 -9.93 8.47
C GLU A 119 -4.57 -8.88 9.58
N LEU A 120 -4.33 -9.29 10.83
CA LEU A 120 -4.31 -8.37 11.96
C LEU A 120 -3.23 -7.29 11.79
N LYS A 121 -2.01 -7.67 11.37
CA LYS A 121 -0.93 -6.72 11.09
C LYS A 121 -1.36 -5.69 10.04
N THR A 122 -1.99 -6.13 8.95
CA THR A 122 -2.47 -5.25 7.88
C THR A 122 -3.50 -4.26 8.42
N THR A 123 -4.54 -4.76 9.08
CA THR A 123 -5.63 -3.90 9.58
C THR A 123 -5.13 -2.86 10.58
N VAL A 124 -4.25 -3.28 11.49
CA VAL A 124 -3.68 -2.44 12.54
C VAL A 124 -2.75 -1.36 11.95
N VAL A 125 -1.90 -1.72 10.99
CA VAL A 125 -1.04 -0.76 10.27
C VAL A 125 -1.86 0.24 9.48
N GLU A 126 -2.90 -0.19 8.77
CA GLU A 126 -3.77 0.71 8.02
C GLU A 126 -4.54 1.68 8.92
N ALA A 127 -5.01 1.21 10.09
CA ALA A 127 -5.64 2.07 11.08
C ALA A 127 -4.68 3.15 11.59
N LEU A 128 -3.44 2.78 11.93
CA LEU A 128 -2.44 3.77 12.33
C LEU A 128 -2.11 4.74 11.20
N LYS A 129 -1.92 4.25 9.97
CA LYS A 129 -1.62 5.11 8.81
C LYS A 129 -2.71 6.16 8.60
N ARG A 130 -3.99 5.81 8.74
CA ARG A 130 -5.10 6.80 8.65
C ARG A 130 -4.94 7.93 9.67
N VAL A 131 -4.58 7.60 10.92
CA VAL A 131 -4.36 8.61 11.98
C VAL A 131 -3.14 9.48 11.68
N LEU A 132 -2.05 8.86 11.24
CA LEU A 132 -0.79 9.55 10.94
C LEU A 132 -0.87 10.39 9.68
N ASP A 133 -1.57 9.95 8.63
CA ASP A 133 -1.74 10.71 7.39
C ASP A 133 -2.49 12.02 7.62
N VAL A 134 -3.51 12.01 8.49
CA VAL A 134 -4.24 13.23 8.89
C VAL A 134 -3.34 14.18 9.68
N THR A 135 -2.39 13.65 10.45
CA THR A 135 -1.62 14.42 11.44
C THR A 135 -0.29 14.94 10.89
N LEU A 136 0.46 14.05 10.23
CA LEU A 136 1.81 14.29 9.71
C LEU A 136 1.80 14.55 8.20
N GLY A 137 0.76 14.10 7.50
CA GLY A 137 0.70 14.10 6.05
C GLY A 137 1.26 12.80 5.46
N PRO A 138 0.64 12.28 4.39
CA PRO A 138 1.08 11.06 3.75
C PRO A 138 2.48 11.20 3.13
N GLY A 139 3.31 10.18 3.34
CA GLY A 139 4.67 10.10 2.78
C GLY A 139 5.76 10.84 3.57
N LYS A 140 5.43 11.43 4.73
CA LYS A 140 6.42 12.05 5.64
C LYS A 140 6.98 11.09 6.70
N TYR A 141 6.37 9.94 6.86
CA TYR A 141 6.73 8.93 7.84
C TYR A 141 6.71 7.55 7.19
N GLU A 142 7.40 6.59 7.81
CA GLU A 142 7.34 5.17 7.46
C GLU A 142 7.02 4.36 8.71
N VAL A 143 6.13 3.38 8.57
CA VAL A 143 5.81 2.42 9.64
C VAL A 143 6.60 1.15 9.38
N ASP A 144 7.62 0.95 10.18
CA ASP A 144 8.47 -0.23 10.20
C ASP A 144 8.12 -1.10 11.42
N GLY A 145 8.15 -2.41 11.26
CA GLY A 145 7.92 -3.36 12.35
C GLY A 145 6.50 -3.36 12.95
N VAL A 146 5.91 -4.56 13.07
CA VAL A 146 4.79 -4.80 13.99
C VAL A 146 5.14 -6.04 14.80
N THR A 147 5.07 -5.93 16.11
CA THR A 147 5.22 -7.06 17.03
C THR A 147 4.00 -7.16 17.93
N PHE A 148 3.63 -8.38 18.33
CA PHE A 148 2.53 -8.68 19.26
C PHE A 148 3.11 -9.43 20.48
N SER A 149 2.64 -9.12 21.70
CA SER A 149 3.08 -9.77 22.96
C SER A 149 1.97 -10.59 23.63
N SER A 150 2.32 -11.49 24.56
CA SER A 150 1.39 -12.40 25.26
C SER A 150 0.50 -11.68 26.30
N GLY A 151 -0.71 -12.22 26.53
CA GLY A 151 -1.67 -11.74 27.54
C GLY A 151 -2.51 -10.53 27.14
N SER A 152 -2.05 -9.72 26.18
CA SER A 152 -2.80 -8.67 25.48
C SER A 152 -2.07 -8.31 24.19
N ILE A 153 -2.80 -8.00 23.12
CA ILE A 153 -2.14 -7.64 21.85
C ILE A 153 -1.56 -6.22 21.99
N VAL A 154 -0.27 -6.12 22.32
CA VAL A 154 0.47 -4.86 22.25
C VAL A 154 1.12 -4.78 20.89
N VAL A 155 0.73 -3.78 20.11
CA VAL A 155 1.27 -3.48 18.80
C VAL A 155 2.37 -2.45 18.97
N LYS A 156 3.61 -2.81 18.65
CA LYS A 156 4.72 -1.85 18.57
C LYS A 156 4.93 -1.44 17.12
N TYR A 157 4.95 -0.15 16.87
CA TYR A 157 5.27 0.46 15.59
C TYR A 157 6.58 1.23 15.73
N GLU A 158 7.48 1.07 14.76
CA GLU A 158 8.59 1.98 14.57
C GLU A 158 8.20 3.00 13.51
N ILE A 159 8.14 4.27 13.89
CA ILE A 159 7.84 5.38 12.98
C ILE A 159 9.14 6.09 12.68
N VAL A 160 9.56 6.06 11.42
CA VAL A 160 10.72 6.82 10.96
C VAL A 160 10.28 8.23 10.58
N VAL A 161 10.98 9.25 11.09
CA VAL A 161 10.71 10.67 10.82
C VAL A 161 12.01 11.45 10.59
N PRO A 162 11.96 12.65 9.99
CA PRO A 162 13.12 13.53 9.91
C PRO A 162 13.64 13.90 11.31
N LYS A 163 14.94 13.75 11.55
CA LYS A 163 15.55 13.93 12.87
C LYS A 163 15.37 15.34 13.43
N ASN A 164 15.44 16.36 12.58
CA ASN A 164 15.21 17.77 12.92
C ASN A 164 13.76 18.06 13.36
N GLU A 165 12.80 17.26 12.95
CA GLU A 165 11.38 17.41 13.30
C GLU A 165 10.90 16.40 14.36
N SER A 166 11.78 15.49 14.80
CA SER A 166 11.44 14.33 15.62
C SER A 166 10.66 14.66 16.90
N THR A 167 11.09 15.67 17.67
CA THR A 167 10.39 16.10 18.91
C THR A 167 8.98 16.65 18.62
N ALA A 168 8.83 17.45 17.57
CA ALA A 168 7.54 18.03 17.18
C ALA A 168 6.59 16.94 16.66
N MET A 169 7.09 16.06 15.78
CA MET A 169 6.32 14.93 15.28
C MET A 169 5.93 13.96 16.38
N GLN A 170 6.80 13.71 17.35
CA GLN A 170 6.48 12.88 18.52
C GLN A 170 5.29 13.44 19.30
N SER A 171 5.28 14.74 19.61
CA SER A 171 4.16 15.40 20.29
C SER A 171 2.85 15.27 19.50
N ASN A 172 2.92 15.49 18.18
CA ASN A 172 1.77 15.39 17.28
C ASN A 172 1.22 13.95 17.20
N ILE A 173 2.10 12.95 17.09
CA ILE A 173 1.73 11.52 17.06
C ILE A 173 0.97 11.16 18.35
N VAL A 174 1.47 11.59 19.51
CA VAL A 174 0.85 11.29 20.80
C VAL A 174 -0.53 11.93 20.89
N ALA A 175 -0.66 13.21 20.52
CA ALA A 175 -1.93 13.91 20.52
C ALA A 175 -2.95 13.26 19.58
N ALA A 176 -2.50 12.87 18.38
CA ALA A 176 -3.34 12.24 17.37
C ALA A 176 -3.87 10.87 17.81
N ILE A 177 -2.98 10.03 18.35
CA ILE A 177 -3.39 8.70 18.82
C ILE A 177 -4.31 8.84 20.03
N LYS A 178 -4.03 9.73 21.00
CA LYS A 178 -4.94 10.03 22.12
C LYS A 178 -6.35 10.38 21.65
N LYS A 179 -6.46 11.25 20.65
CA LYS A 179 -7.76 11.69 20.10
C LYS A 179 -8.58 10.52 19.54
N HIS A 180 -7.92 9.53 18.94
CA HIS A 180 -8.58 8.36 18.34
C HIS A 180 -8.71 7.16 19.29
N SER A 181 -8.24 7.29 20.53
CA SER A 181 -8.10 6.19 21.50
C SER A 181 -9.21 6.11 22.56
N GLY A 182 -10.19 7.01 22.53
CA GLY A 182 -11.28 7.07 23.51
C GLY A 182 -10.84 7.52 24.92
N PRO A 183 -11.79 7.64 25.87
CA PRO A 183 -11.57 8.26 27.19
C PRO A 183 -10.70 7.47 28.18
N PHE A 184 -10.24 6.26 27.82
CA PHE A 184 -9.40 5.40 28.67
C PHE A 184 -7.91 5.41 28.29
N ALA A 185 -7.48 6.40 27.49
CA ALA A 185 -6.12 6.49 26.98
C ALA A 185 -5.10 7.01 28.02
N GLY A 186 -4.56 6.10 28.84
CA GLY A 186 -3.32 6.36 29.56
C GLY A 186 -2.14 6.43 28.58
N SER A 187 -1.34 7.50 28.63
CA SER A 187 -0.13 7.62 27.83
C SER A 187 1.11 7.88 28.69
N THR A 188 2.20 7.17 28.44
CA THR A 188 3.51 7.47 29.02
C THR A 188 4.47 7.91 27.91
N LEU A 189 5.15 9.03 28.15
CA LEU A 189 6.19 9.59 27.31
C LEU A 189 7.53 9.41 28.01
N ASP A 190 8.46 8.68 27.39
CA ASP A 190 9.82 8.52 27.89
C ASP A 190 10.81 8.53 26.72
N GLY A 191 11.57 9.62 26.54
CA GLY A 191 12.49 9.76 25.41
C GLY A 191 11.78 9.60 24.06
N ASN A 192 12.21 8.63 23.23
CA ASN A 192 11.59 8.30 21.92
C ASN A 192 10.43 7.29 22.02
N TYR A 193 9.98 6.95 23.24
CA TYR A 193 8.97 5.94 23.49
C TYR A 193 7.61 6.57 23.80
N VAL A 194 6.59 6.12 23.09
CA VAL A 194 5.18 6.51 23.28
C VAL A 194 4.38 5.26 23.60
N SER A 195 3.94 5.10 24.85
CA SER A 195 3.02 4.02 25.23
C SER A 195 1.61 4.57 25.33
N ILE A 196 0.64 3.93 24.68
CA ILE A 196 -0.78 4.31 24.72
C ILE A 196 -1.63 3.07 24.97
N ALA A 197 -2.35 3.03 26.09
CA ALA A 197 -3.35 2.01 26.37
C ALA A 197 -4.68 2.46 25.78
N SER A 198 -5.19 1.83 24.72
CA SER A 198 -6.32 2.37 23.95
C SER A 198 -7.25 1.30 23.41
N LYS A 199 -8.53 1.62 23.34
CA LYS A 199 -9.49 0.87 22.54
C LYS A 199 -9.35 1.33 21.08
N LEU A 200 -8.47 0.70 20.31
CA LEU A 200 -8.43 0.96 18.87
C LEU A 200 -9.69 0.33 18.27
N PHE A 201 -10.65 1.16 17.82
CA PHE A 201 -11.80 0.68 17.07
C PHE A 201 -11.29 0.18 15.71
N ILE A 202 -11.04 -1.12 15.63
CA ILE A 202 -10.65 -1.86 14.42
C ILE A 202 -11.89 -2.50 13.82
#